data_AF-M6U8Y1-F1
#
_entry.id   AF-M6U8Y1-F1
#
_cell.length_a   1.000
_cell.length_b   1.000
_cell.length_c   1.000
_cell.angle_alpha   90.00
_cell.angle_beta   90.00
_cell.angle_gamma   90.00
#
_symmetry.space_group_name_H-M   'P 1'
#
loop_
_entity.id
_entity.type
_entity.pdbx_description
1 polymer ?
#
loop_
_entity_poly.entity_id
_entity_poly.type
_entity_poly.pdbx_seq_one_letter_code
_entity_poly.pdbx_strand_id
1 'polypeptide(L)' 'MIRNFLKGKEGDRINAIFAATGFNFSKLIRVFFVPFLFVSCLFVFIFNLSLVPCFSERPHFFRDD' A
#
# COMPACT_ATOMS: atom_id res chain seq x y z
N MET A 1 5.90 18.97 14.62
CA MET A 1 4.47 19.32 14.49
C MET A 1 3.95 18.71 13.19
N ILE A 2 3.11 17.67 13.26
CA ILE A 2 2.47 17.09 12.07
C ILE A 2 1.48 18.12 11.54
N ARG A 3 1.63 18.52 10.28
CA ARG A 3 0.75 19.50 9.63
C ARG A 3 -0.56 18.79 9.27
N ASN A 4 -1.71 19.43 9.50
CA ASN A 4 -3.01 18.90 9.12
C ASN A 4 -2.97 18.47 7.65
N PHE A 5 -3.33 17.21 7.39
CA PHE A 5 -3.25 16.62 6.06
C PHE A 5 -4.29 17.24 5.12
N LEU A 6 -5.46 17.55 5.67
CA LEU A 6 -6.53 18.27 4.99
C LEU A 6 -6.41 19.76 5.28
N LYS A 7 -6.50 20.59 4.24
CA LYS A 7 -6.41 22.06 4.33
C LYS A 7 -7.76 22.70 4.03
N GLY A 8 -7.99 23.88 4.61
CA GLY A 8 -9.21 24.67 4.40
C GLY A 8 -10.37 24.26 5.31
N LYS A 9 -11.50 24.94 5.14
CA LYS A 9 -12.66 24.88 6.04
C LYS A 9 -13.22 23.47 6.24
N GLU A 10 -13.16 22.62 5.21
CA GLU A 10 -13.60 21.22 5.30
C GLU A 10 -12.61 20.34 6.06
N GLY A 11 -11.31 20.55 5.85
CA GLY A 11 -10.25 19.86 6.59
C GLY A 11 -10.31 20.16 8.09
N ASP A 12 -10.60 21.41 8.45
CA ASP A 12 -10.76 21.82 9.84
C ASP A 12 -12.01 21.20 10.48
N ARG A 13 -13.13 21.09 9.74
CA ARG A 13 -14.34 20.41 10.22
C ARG A 13 -14.08 18.93 10.48
N ILE A 14 -13.41 18.24 9.56
CA ILE A 14 -13.07 16.83 9.73
C ILE A 14 -12.12 16.67 10.92
N ASN A 15 -11.09 17.50 11.03
CA ASN A 15 -10.17 17.44 12.16
C ASN A 15 -10.86 17.73 13.50
N ALA A 16 -11.84 18.65 13.54
CA ALA A 16 -12.63 18.94 14.73
C ALA A 16 -13.50 17.76 15.16
N ILE A 17 -14.16 17.07 14.22
CA ILE A 17 -14.96 15.86 14.51
C ILE A 17 -14.06 14.74 15.05
N PHE A 18 -12.90 14.54 14.43
CA PHE A 18 -11.92 13.55 14.89
C PHE A 18 -11.37 13.90 16.28
N ALA A 19 -11.05 15.18 16.52
CA ALA A 19 -10.61 15.63 17.84
C ALA A 19 -11.70 15.46 18.90
N ALA A 20 -12.96 15.75 18.58
CA ALA A 20 -14.10 15.57 19.49
C ALA A 20 -14.33 14.09 19.86
N THR A 21 -13.96 13.16 18.98
CA THR A 21 -14.02 11.72 19.24
C THR A 21 -12.71 11.18 19.85
N GLY A 22 -11.72 12.03 20.13
CA GLY A 22 -10.42 11.65 20.68
C GLY A 22 -9.46 10.98 19.69
N PHE A 23 -9.81 10.96 18.41
CA PHE A 23 -9.01 10.34 17.36
C PHE A 23 -8.21 11.37 16.55
N ASN A 24 -7.07 10.93 16.01
CA ASN A 24 -6.23 11.74 15.13
C ASN A 24 -6.37 11.22 13.69
N PHE A 25 -6.68 12.10 12.75
CA PHE A 25 -6.86 11.74 11.34
C PHE A 25 -5.63 11.03 10.74
N SER A 26 -4.40 11.42 11.14
CA SER A 26 -3.17 10.74 10.69
C SER A 26 -3.07 9.29 11.19
N LYS A 27 -3.62 8.97 12.37
CA LYS A 27 -3.70 7.58 12.84
C LYS A 27 -4.71 6.78 12.02
N LEU A 28 -5.83 7.40 11.67
CA LEU A 28 -6.86 6.77 10.83
C LEU A 28 -6.27 6.39 9.47
N ILE A 29 -5.65 7.35 8.76
CA ILE A 29 -5.02 7.08 7.46
C ILE A 29 -4.03 5.92 7.59
N ARG A 30 -3.19 5.91 8.64
CA ARG A 30 -2.22 4.83 8.84
C ARG A 30 -2.88 3.46 9.00
N VAL A 31 -3.94 3.34 9.80
CA VAL A 31 -4.63 2.07 10.02
C VAL A 31 -5.30 1.55 8.75
N PHE A 32 -5.84 2.42 7.89
CA PHE A 32 -6.49 1.98 6.66
C PHE A 32 -5.53 1.77 5.48
N PHE A 33 -4.54 2.64 5.29
CA PHE A 33 -3.62 2.57 4.14
C PHE A 33 -2.47 1.58 4.31
N VAL A 34 -1.95 1.37 5.53
CA VAL A 34 -0.81 0.47 5.72
C VAL A 34 -1.15 -0.99 5.39
N PRO A 35 -2.28 -1.57 5.83
CA PRO A 35 -2.65 -2.93 5.47
C PRO A 35 -2.89 -3.05 3.96
N PHE A 36 -3.53 -2.05 3.36
CA PHE A 36 -3.77 -2.03 1.91
C PHE A 36 -2.45 -2.06 1.13
N LEU A 37 -1.51 -1.18 1.47
CA LEU A 37 -0.19 -1.14 0.83
C LEU A 37 0.58 -2.46 1.04
N PHE A 38 0.52 -3.02 2.24
CA PHE A 38 1.19 -4.27 2.58
C PHE A 38 0.62 -5.44 1.77
N VAL A 39 -0.71 -5.57 1.68
CA VAL A 39 -1.37 -6.60 0.88
C VAL A 39 -1.08 -6.40 -0.60
N SER A 40 -1.11 -5.18 -1.12
CA SER A 40 -0.74 -4.90 -2.52
C SER A 40 0.72 -5.24 -2.81
N CYS A 41 1.66 -4.89 -1.93
CA CYS A 41 3.07 -5.26 -2.07
C CYS A 41 3.26 -6.78 -2.03
N LEU A 42 2.59 -7.47 -1.10
CA LEU A 42 2.66 -8.92 -1.00
C LEU A 42 2.07 -9.58 -2.26
N PHE A 43 0.95 -9.08 -2.76
CA PHE A 43 0.33 -9.57 -3.99
C PHE A 43 1.28 -9.43 -5.19
N VAL A 44 1.86 -8.24 -5.39
CA VAL A 44 2.83 -7.99 -6.46
C VAL A 44 4.07 -8.86 -6.29
N PHE A 45 4.57 -9.04 -5.07
CA PHE A 45 5.72 -9.87 -4.77
C PHE A 45 5.46 -11.35 -5.07
N ILE A 46 4.34 -11.90 -4.60
CA ILE A 46 3.93 -13.27 -4.86
C ILE A 46 3.68 -13.51 -6.35
N PHE A 47 3.07 -12.55 -7.05
CA PHE A 47 2.86 -12.62 -8.49
C PHE A 47 4.19 -12.61 -9.26
N ASN A 48 5.10 -11.69 -8.92
CA ASN A 48 6.44 -11.67 -9.53
C ASN A 48 7.23 -12.96 -9.23
N LEU A 49 7.18 -13.46 -7.99
CA LEU A 49 7.83 -14.71 -7.61
C LEU A 49 7.23 -15.91 -8.36
N SER A 50 5.92 -15.91 -8.61
CA SER A 50 5.25 -16.94 -9.42
C SER A 50 5.61 -16.84 -10.91
N LEU A 51 5.91 -15.65 -11.42
CA LEU A 51 6.32 -15.44 -12.81
C LEU A 51 7.82 -15.70 -13.07
N VAL A 52 8.68 -15.54 -12.06
CA VAL A 52 10.12 -15.83 -12.14
C VAL A 52 10.43 -17.26 -12.64
N PRO A 53 9.82 -18.35 -12.12
CA PRO A 53 10.04 -19.68 -12.66
C PRO A 53 9.43 -19.85 -14.07
N CYS A 54 8.36 -19.12 -14.40
CA CYS A 54 7.67 -19.21 -15.69
C CYS A 54 8.50 -18.67 -16.87
N PHE A 55 9.47 -17.77 -16.62
CA PHE A 55 10.41 -17.28 -17.64
C PHE A 55 11.79 -17.97 -17.59
N SER A 56 12.08 -18.73 -16.54
CA SER A 56 13.38 -19.42 -16.37
C SER A 56 13.48 -20.72 -17.17
N GLU A 57 12.36 -21.31 -17.59
CA GLU A 57 12.33 -22.39 -18.55
C GLU A 57 12.55 -21.84 -19.97
N ARG A 58 13.77 -21.35 -20.24
CA ARG A 58 14.27 -21.28 -21.60
C ARG A 58 14.32 -22.72 -22.10
N PRO A 59 13.60 -23.09 -23.18
CA PRO A 59 13.66 -24.45 -23.69
C PRO A 59 15.12 -24.73 -24.04
N HIS A 60 15.72 -25.66 -23.29
CA HIS A 60 17.06 -26.20 -23.51
C HIS A 60 17.09 -27.09 -24.77
N PHE A 61 16.31 -26.73 -25.79
CA PHE A 61 16.14 -27.45 -27.06
C PHE A 61 17.19 -27.05 -28.11
N PHE A 62 18.19 -26.26 -27.71
CA PHE A 62 19.34 -25.92 -28.54
C PHE A 62 20.64 -26.30 -27.83
N ARG A 63 20.79 -27.59 -27.59
CA ARG A 63 22.06 -28.30 -27.38
C ARG A 63 21.67 -29.76 -27.28
N ASP A 64 21.72 -30.44 -28.41
CA ASP A 64 22.61 -31.58 -28.62
C ASP A 64 22.52 -31.90 -30.13
N ASP A 65 23.70 -31.96 -30.76
CA ASP A 65 24.02 -32.55 -32.07
C ASP A 65 23.59 -31.85 -33.38
#